data_AF-A0A350NW34-F1
#
_entry.id   AF-A0A350NW34-F1
#
_cell.length_a   1.000
_cell.length_b   1.000
_cell.length_c   1.000
_cell.angle_alpha   90.00
_cell.angle_beta   90.00
_cell.angle_gamma   90.00
#
_symmetry.space_group_name_H-M   'P 1'
#
loop_
_entity.id
_entity.type
_entity.pdbx_description
1 polymer ?
#
loop_
_entity_poly.entity_id
_entity_poly.type
_entity_poly.pdbx_seq_one_letter_code
_entity_poly.pdbx_strand_id
1 'polypeptide(L)' 'MICIPAKIPRELCALDDELKAIYHSDAAICIWTFQSRMERNRFVEETQGMNKAERTGHFQLHYHAARGMQAHSE' A
#
# COMPACT_ATOMS: atom_id res chain seq x y z
N MET A 1 5.74 -0.03 2.87
CA MET A 1 4.45 0.39 3.42
C MET A 1 4.70 1.18 4.69
N ILE A 2 4.07 2.34 4.84
CA ILE A 2 4.08 3.14 6.07
C ILE A 2 2.63 3.17 6.57
N CYS A 3 2.40 2.86 7.85
CA CYS A 3 1.05 2.91 8.43
C CYS A 3 0.97 3.99 9.49
N ILE A 4 -0.05 4.85 9.39
CA ILE A 4 -0.32 5.98 10.28
C ILE A 4 -1.59 5.62 11.08
N PRO A 5 -1.51 5.53 12.42
CA PRO A 5 -2.68 5.32 13.25
C PRO A 5 -3.70 6.45 13.06
N ALA A 6 -4.96 6.10 12.78
CA ALA A 6 -6.04 7.05 12.57
C ALA A 6 -7.40 6.37 12.81
N LYS A 7 -8.37 7.11 13.36
CA LYS A 7 -9.76 6.63 13.40
C LYS A 7 -10.41 6.92 12.06
N ILE A 8 -10.66 5.87 11.27
CA ILE A 8 -11.23 6.01 9.93
C ILE A 8 -12.76 5.82 9.99
N PRO A 9 -13.56 6.71 9.37
CA PRO A 9 -15.01 6.55 9.32
C PRO A 9 -15.40 5.21 8.67
N ARG A 10 -16.44 4.56 9.23
CA ARG A 10 -16.90 3.26 8.73
C ARG A 10 -17.40 3.34 7.29
N GLU A 11 -17.97 4.47 6.87
CA GLU A 11 -18.41 4.65 5.50
C GLU A 11 -17.23 4.52 4.52
N LEU A 12 -16.04 5.01 4.92
CA LEU A 12 -14.83 4.89 4.10
C LEU A 12 -14.30 3.44 4.10
N CYS A 13 -14.40 2.72 5.22
CA CYS A 13 -14.02 1.30 5.31
C CYS A 13 -14.95 0.37 4.52
N ALA A 14 -16.21 0.76 4.28
CA ALA A 14 -17.19 -0.06 3.60
C ALA A 14 -17.12 0.01 2.06
N LEU A 15 -16.44 1.03 1.52
CA LEU A 15 -16.18 1.13 0.09
C LEU A 15 -15.30 -0.05 -0.37
N ASP A 16 -15.33 -0.39 -1.66
CA ASP A 16 -14.40 -1.37 -2.25
C ASP A 16 -12.96 -0.81 -2.25
N ASP A 17 -11.97 -1.60 -1.86
CA ASP A 17 -10.55 -1.18 -1.83
C ASP A 17 -9.98 -0.92 -3.22
N GLU A 18 -10.54 -1.53 -4.27
CA GLU A 18 -10.16 -1.25 -5.67
C GLU A 18 -10.67 0.12 -6.16
N LEU A 19 -11.67 0.69 -5.49
CA LEU A 19 -12.19 2.03 -5.76
C LEU A 19 -11.49 3.12 -4.94
N LYS A 20 -10.47 2.77 -4.14
CA LYS A 20 -9.70 3.70 -3.31
C LYS A 20 -8.29 3.84 -3.82
N ALA A 21 -7.80 5.08 -3.79
CA ALA A 21 -6.39 5.37 -4.04
C ALA A 21 -5.48 5.07 -2.82
N ILE A 22 -6.07 4.66 -1.69
CA ILE A 22 -5.38 4.41 -0.42
C ILE A 22 -5.87 3.12 0.22
N TYR A 23 -4.99 2.44 0.95
CA TYR A 23 -5.35 1.29 1.77
C TYR A 23 -5.51 1.71 3.22
N HIS A 24 -6.57 1.29 3.89
CA HIS A 24 -6.77 1.58 5.30
C HIS A 24 -7.49 0.45 6.03
N SER A 25 -7.42 0.49 7.35
CA SER A 25 -8.35 -0.20 8.24
C SER A 25 -9.08 0.83 9.10
N ASP A 26 -9.98 0.36 9.96
CA ASP A 26 -10.65 1.16 11.00
C ASP A 26 -9.69 1.94 11.92
N ALA A 27 -8.46 1.43 12.10
CA ALA A 27 -7.48 1.96 13.05
C ALA A 27 -6.23 2.60 12.41
N ALA A 28 -6.01 2.48 11.10
CA ALA A 28 -4.83 3.04 10.44
C ALA A 28 -5.00 3.24 8.93
N ILE A 29 -4.30 4.23 8.39
CA ILE A 29 -4.08 4.38 6.94
C ILE A 29 -2.71 3.83 6.61
N CYS A 30 -2.59 2.97 5.59
CA CYS A 30 -1.33 2.42 5.12
C CYS A 30 -1.05 2.87 3.68
N ILE A 31 0.17 3.38 3.45
CA ILE A 31 0.62 3.90 2.16
C ILE A 31 1.75 3.03 1.63
N TRP A 32 1.60 2.51 0.42
CA TRP A 32 2.70 1.91 -0.33
C TRP A 32 3.44 2.98 -1.12
N THR A 33 4.76 2.98 -0.97
CA THR A 33 5.67 3.91 -1.65
C THR A 33 6.48 3.13 -2.68
N PHE A 34 6.60 3.68 -3.88
CA PHE A 34 7.31 3.07 -5.02
C PHE A 34 8.41 4.03 -5.50
N GLN A 35 9.41 3.53 -6.22
CA GLN A 35 10.49 4.38 -6.73
C GLN A 35 10.05 5.23 -7.92
N SER A 36 9.04 4.77 -8.66
CA SER A 36 8.49 5.50 -9.81
C SER A 36 6.97 5.36 -9.93
N ARG A 37 6.36 6.29 -10.67
CA ARG A 37 4.95 6.20 -11.07
C ARG A 37 4.66 4.93 -11.86
N MET A 38 5.61 4.46 -12.66
CA MET A 38 5.47 3.25 -13.48
C MET A 38 5.36 2.00 -12.59
N GLU A 39 6.21 1.87 -11.57
CA GLU A 39 6.11 0.79 -10.59
C GLU A 39 4.79 0.85 -9.82
N ARG A 40 4.39 2.04 -9.38
CA ARG A 40 3.09 2.23 -8.70
C ARG A 40 1.95 1.72 -9.57
N ASN A 41 1.90 2.13 -10.83
CA ASN A 41 0.85 1.70 -11.76
C ASN A 41 0.88 0.18 -11.98
N ARG A 42 2.07 -0.40 -12.19
CA ARG A 42 2.22 -1.85 -12.38
C ARG A 42 1.71 -2.62 -11.17
N PHE A 43 2.06 -2.19 -9.96
CA PHE A 43 1.57 -2.81 -8.73
C PHE A 43 0.04 -2.81 -8.63
N VAL A 44 -0.62 -1.71 -9.02
CA VAL A 44 -2.09 -1.62 -9.02
C VAL A 44 -2.70 -2.65 -9.98
N GLU A 45 -2.16 -2.77 -11.21
CA GLU A 45 -2.64 -3.76 -12.19
C GLU A 45 -2.38 -5.21 -11.73
N GLU A 46 -1.18 -5.50 -11.23
CA GLU A 46 -0.78 -6.87 -10.81
C GLU A 46 -1.57 -7.39 -9.62
N THR A 47 -2.09 -6.50 -8.78
CA THR A 47 -2.73 -6.88 -7.50
C THR A 47 -4.24 -6.72 -7.52
N GLN A 48 -4.85 -6.61 -8.71
CA GLN A 48 -6.32 -6.57 -8.85
C GLN A 48 -6.95 -7.81 -8.22
N GLY A 49 -7.93 -7.59 -7.33
CA GLY A 49 -8.66 -8.68 -6.67
C GLY A 49 -7.90 -9.36 -5.53
N MET A 50 -6.67 -8.93 -5.23
CA MET A 50 -5.93 -9.41 -4.07
C MET A 50 -6.44 -8.75 -2.79
N ASN A 51 -6.59 -9.54 -1.73
CA ASN A 51 -6.83 -8.99 -0.41
C ASN A 51 -5.58 -8.30 0.16
N LYS A 52 -5.72 -7.62 1.31
CA LYS A 52 -4.61 -6.91 1.97
C LYS A 52 -3.36 -7.76 2.14
N ALA A 53 -3.50 -8.99 2.63
CA ALA A 53 -2.37 -9.83 2.98
C ALA A 53 -1.61 -10.26 1.72
N GLU A 54 -2.35 -10.66 0.68
CA GLU A 54 -1.81 -11.01 -0.63
C GLU A 54 -1.09 -9.83 -1.27
N ARG A 55 -1.75 -8.67 -1.33
CA ARG A 55 -1.20 -7.41 -1.87
C ARG A 55 0.04 -6.95 -1.09
N THR A 56 0.06 -7.14 0.23
CA THR A 56 1.24 -6.87 1.08
C THR A 56 2.40 -7.83 0.78
N GLY A 57 2.12 -9.13 0.63
CA GLY A 57 3.11 -10.13 0.25
C GLY A 57 3.72 -9.84 -1.12
N HIS A 58 2.88 -9.52 -2.12
CA HIS A 58 3.32 -9.12 -3.46
C HIS A 58 4.22 -7.88 -3.41
N PHE A 59 3.84 -6.87 -2.63
CA PHE A 59 4.68 -5.68 -2.40
C PHE A 59 6.04 -6.04 -1.81
N GLN A 60 6.08 -6.91 -0.80
CA GLN A 60 7.33 -7.32 -0.13
C GLN A 60 8.27 -8.08 -1.07
N LEU A 61 7.73 -8.97 -1.91
CA LEU A 61 8.51 -9.79 -2.83
C LEU A 61 9.07 -8.98 -4.01
N HIS A 62 8.29 -8.04 -4.55
CA HIS A 62 8.61 -7.42 -5.85
C HIS A 62 9.03 -5.94 -5.77
N TYR A 63 8.62 -5.21 -4.73
CA TYR A 63 8.79 -3.75 -4.67
C TYR A 63 9.53 -3.27 -3.42
N HIS A 64 9.56 -4.07 -2.35
CA HIS A 64 10.25 -3.71 -1.10
C HIS A 64 11.77 -3.90 -1.18
N ALA A 65 12.24 -4.90 -1.94
CA ALA A 65 13.68 -5.21 -2.08
C ALA A 65 14.49 -4.05 -2.67
N ALA A 66 13.86 -3.13 -3.39
CA ALA A 66 14.52 -1.96 -3.97
C ALA A 66 14.83 -0.84 -2.95
N ARG A 67 14.39 -0.95 -1.69
CA ARG A 67 14.68 0.05 -0.63
C ARG A 67 16.00 -0.20 0.12
N GLY A 68 16.78 -1.20 -0.28
CA GLY A 68 18.10 -1.51 0.30
C GLY A 68 19.23 -0.51 -0.01
N MET A 69 18.94 0.74 -0.39
CA MET A 69 19.99 1.71 -0.77
C MET A 69 19.68 3.18 -0.48
N GLN A 70 18.87 3.49 0.53
CA GLN A 70 18.91 4.81 1.17
C GLN A 70 18.79 4.67 2.69
N ALA A 71 19.88 4.22 3.30
CA ALA A 71 20.26 4.72 4.61
C ALA A 71 20.77 6.16 4.41
N HIS A 72 19.90 7.14 4.64
CA HIS A 72 20.31 8.48 5.05
C HIS A 72 19.64 8.68 6.40
N SER A 73 20.36 8.54 7.53
CA SER A 73 21.18 9.59 8.11
C SER A 73 20.49 10.94 8.05
N GLU A 74 19.62 11.18 9.02
CA GLU A 74 19.59 12.36 9.90
C GLU A 74 18.69 12.08 11.12
#